data_AF-A0A955B6R5-F1
#
_entry.id   AF-A0A955B6R5-F1
#
_cell.length_a   1.000
_cell.length_b   1.000
_cell.length_c   1.000
_cell.angle_alpha   90.00
_cell.angle_beta   90.00
_cell.angle_gamma   90.00
#
_symmetry.space_group_name_H-M   'P 1'
#
loop_
_entity.id
_entity.type
_entity.pdbx_description
1 polymer ?
#
loop_
_entity_poly.entity_id
_entity_poly.type
_entity_poly.pdbx_seq_one_letter_code
_entity_poly.pdbx_strand_id
1 'polypeptide(L)'
;MPLAADQPVHVFVLAGQSNMEGKAKVSLLEHQAHDPNTAMEFAHVMDGTDFRVWEKVRIKFLDRKGKLTAGFGSPNCIGPELGFGEKIAQHIDGDIVLIKTAWGGKSLFRDFRPPSSGMPSEETLEKLLQQARNRKPKTTAEEISDSFGYFYREMVSEVRETLDNVGEHFPELADRDLELAGFVWFQGWNDMVNDSYTAEYAENMANFIRDVRKDLGKPNLPFVIGQLGVGGLFEQQQNPKKQAFKDAQAQAAELPEFEGNVSVVPTDVLWDMRADAVFQKGWKENLEEWNTIGSDYPYHYLGSARAYLRMGNAFAQSVLELMGVVEAEFYTPEVRDIEGWTVEVDPLLVSPDYQDIGDQAMKALANHLQRVKYIVPQDRIDQLVKLPIRLELFNRKLTSMQYHPDRGWLVAHRHDPHLVNRVHIPRATALFDSAMWAKHPYVVLHELAHSYHDQVLGFDHPEIIAAFEEAKEKGSYEDVLLYTGERVRHYGLSNHKEYFAESTEAYFGVNDFYPFVRAELKEHDPRMFELLEKIWGKVK
;
A
#
# COMPACT_ATOMS: atom_id res chain seq x y z
N MET A 1 28.78 7.86 -24.47
CA MET A 1 29.97 7.01 -24.23
C MET A 1 29.69 5.63 -24.83
N PRO A 2 30.68 4.91 -25.38
CA PRO A 2 30.46 3.54 -25.80
C PRO A 2 30.04 2.71 -24.57
N LEU A 3 29.06 1.81 -24.77
CA LEU A 3 28.56 0.90 -23.74
C LEU A 3 29.73 0.14 -23.09
N ALA A 4 29.74 0.05 -21.76
CA ALA A 4 30.72 -0.79 -21.07
C ALA A 4 30.36 -2.25 -21.36
N ALA A 5 31.14 -2.90 -22.22
CA ALA A 5 30.94 -4.29 -22.64
C ALA A 5 30.95 -5.30 -21.47
N ASP A 6 31.45 -4.90 -20.30
CA ASP A 6 31.71 -5.77 -19.16
C ASP A 6 30.53 -5.89 -18.16
N GLN A 7 29.42 -5.15 -18.34
CA GLN A 7 28.26 -5.26 -17.45
C GLN A 7 27.16 -6.16 -18.01
N PRO A 8 26.52 -7.00 -17.17
CA PRO A 8 25.41 -7.85 -17.59
C PRO A 8 24.21 -7.01 -18.01
N VAL A 9 23.40 -7.55 -18.91
CA VAL A 9 22.11 -6.97 -19.30
C VAL A 9 21.06 -7.40 -18.28
N HIS A 10 20.45 -6.44 -17.60
CA HIS A 10 19.41 -6.73 -16.62
C HIS A 10 18.07 -6.97 -17.34
N VAL A 11 17.46 -8.12 -17.09
CA VAL A 11 16.19 -8.53 -17.69
C VAL A 11 15.10 -8.51 -16.63
N PHE A 12 13.99 -7.84 -16.94
CA PHE A 12 12.81 -7.77 -16.09
C PHE A 12 11.58 -8.32 -16.81
N VAL A 13 10.79 -9.12 -16.12
CA VAL A 13 9.53 -9.65 -16.65
C VAL A 13 8.36 -8.83 -16.13
N LEU A 14 7.52 -8.33 -17.03
CA LEU A 14 6.29 -7.60 -16.74
C LEU A 14 5.09 -8.46 -17.16
N ALA A 15 4.49 -9.17 -16.20
CA ALA A 15 3.45 -10.17 -16.45
C ALA A 15 2.09 -9.79 -15.83
N GLY A 16 1.00 -10.25 -16.43
CA GLY A 16 -0.32 -10.10 -15.86
C GLY A 16 -1.45 -10.04 -16.87
N GLN A 17 -2.47 -9.23 -16.58
CA GLN A 17 -3.65 -9.05 -17.46
C GLN A 17 -3.69 -7.68 -18.14
N SER A 18 -4.89 -7.19 -18.50
CA SER A 18 -5.10 -5.92 -19.21
C SER A 18 -4.47 -4.68 -18.57
N ASN A 19 -4.36 -4.62 -17.24
CA ASN A 19 -3.69 -3.51 -16.56
C ASN A 19 -2.15 -3.62 -16.60
N MET A 20 -1.58 -4.82 -16.78
CA MET A 20 -0.18 -4.93 -17.18
C MET A 20 -0.02 -4.64 -18.68
N GLU A 21 -0.97 -5.08 -19.53
CA GLU A 21 -0.95 -4.73 -20.96
C GLU A 21 -0.92 -3.22 -21.15
N GLY A 22 -1.64 -2.45 -20.35
CA GLY A 22 -1.72 -0.99 -20.48
C GLY A 22 -2.87 -0.55 -21.38
N LYS A 23 -3.69 0.37 -20.86
CA LYS A 23 -4.92 0.86 -21.51
C LYS A 23 -5.02 2.40 -21.55
N ALA A 24 -3.97 3.11 -21.14
CA ALA A 24 -3.92 4.56 -21.28
C ALA A 24 -3.55 4.91 -22.72
N LYS A 25 -4.40 5.67 -23.41
CA LYS A 25 -4.14 6.04 -24.82
C LYS A 25 -2.89 6.93 -24.93
N VAL A 26 -2.06 6.67 -25.94
CA VAL A 26 -0.92 7.54 -26.27
C VAL A 26 -1.39 8.96 -26.59
N SER A 27 -2.53 9.12 -27.26
CA SER A 27 -3.11 10.43 -27.55
C SER A 27 -3.51 11.23 -26.30
N LEU A 28 -3.91 10.53 -25.22
CA LEU A 28 -4.19 11.17 -23.93
C LEU A 28 -2.88 11.67 -23.30
N LEU A 29 -1.85 10.80 -23.26
CA LEU A 29 -0.54 11.19 -22.75
C LEU A 29 0.03 12.38 -23.53
N GLU A 30 -0.05 12.36 -24.87
CA GLU A 30 0.40 13.45 -25.73
C GLU A 30 -0.30 14.77 -25.41
N HIS A 31 -1.63 14.73 -25.24
CA HIS A 31 -2.41 15.90 -24.87
C HIS A 31 -1.95 16.47 -23.52
N GLN A 32 -1.84 15.62 -22.48
CA GLN A 32 -1.44 16.05 -21.14
C GLN A 32 0.02 16.53 -21.08
N ALA A 33 0.90 15.97 -21.90
CA ALA A 33 2.29 16.40 -21.98
C ALA A 33 2.46 17.81 -22.56
N HIS A 34 1.49 18.27 -23.37
CA HIS A 34 1.51 19.60 -23.98
C HIS A 34 0.54 20.60 -23.31
N ASP A 35 -0.36 20.16 -22.43
CA ASP A 35 -1.28 21.04 -21.71
C ASP A 35 -0.54 21.82 -20.61
N PRO A 36 -0.62 23.17 -20.55
CA PRO A 36 0.12 23.97 -19.57
C PRO A 36 -0.12 23.60 -18.10
N ASN A 37 -1.26 23.01 -17.75
CA ASN A 37 -1.60 22.62 -16.38
C ASN A 37 -1.01 21.26 -15.99
N THR A 38 -0.64 20.42 -16.95
CA THR A 38 -0.15 19.06 -16.70
C THR A 38 1.20 18.75 -17.34
N ALA A 39 1.71 19.59 -18.25
CA ALA A 39 2.96 19.38 -18.97
C ALA A 39 4.16 19.12 -18.05
N MET A 40 4.24 19.82 -16.92
CA MET A 40 5.32 19.61 -15.94
C MET A 40 5.29 18.21 -15.32
N GLU A 41 4.09 17.66 -15.10
CA GLU A 41 3.92 16.29 -14.56
C GLU A 41 4.42 15.24 -15.56
N PHE A 42 4.29 15.48 -16.88
CA PHE A 42 4.66 14.53 -17.93
C PHE A 42 5.98 14.86 -18.66
N ALA A 43 6.67 15.93 -18.28
CA ALA A 43 7.91 16.37 -18.96
C ALA A 43 9.01 15.29 -18.99
N HIS A 44 9.00 14.38 -18.01
CA HIS A 44 9.97 13.30 -17.89
C HIS A 44 9.86 12.23 -19.00
N VAL A 45 8.68 12.04 -19.60
CA VAL A 45 8.47 11.14 -20.75
C VAL A 45 8.61 11.81 -22.11
N MET A 46 8.97 13.10 -22.14
CA MET A 46 9.13 13.87 -23.37
C MET A 46 10.61 14.21 -23.64
N ASP A 47 10.94 14.37 -24.91
CA ASP A 47 12.18 14.96 -25.41
C ASP A 47 11.82 15.97 -26.52
N GLY A 48 11.76 17.25 -26.15
CA GLY A 48 11.16 18.28 -27.02
C GLY A 48 9.66 18.03 -27.21
N THR A 49 9.23 17.85 -28.47
CA THR A 49 7.83 17.55 -28.83
C THR A 49 7.55 16.05 -28.99
N ASP A 50 8.60 15.22 -28.99
CA ASP A 50 8.49 13.79 -29.21
C ASP A 50 8.51 13.03 -27.87
N PHE A 51 7.98 11.81 -27.86
CA PHE A 51 8.16 10.93 -26.72
C PHE A 51 9.62 10.53 -26.57
N ARG A 52 10.13 10.61 -25.35
CA ARG A 52 11.49 10.18 -25.01
C ARG A 52 11.70 8.73 -25.40
N VAL A 53 12.87 8.45 -25.97
CA VAL A 53 13.35 7.10 -26.26
C VAL A 53 14.43 6.75 -25.24
N TRP A 54 14.22 5.69 -24.48
CA TRP A 54 15.17 5.24 -23.46
C TRP A 54 16.26 4.37 -24.09
N GLU A 55 17.38 4.98 -24.43
CA GLU A 55 18.47 4.35 -25.19
C GLU A 55 19.00 3.04 -24.59
N LYS A 56 19.03 2.93 -23.26
CA LYS A 56 19.51 1.74 -22.54
C LYS A 56 18.44 0.65 -22.38
N VAL A 57 17.17 0.95 -22.63
CA VAL A 57 16.06 0.04 -22.32
C VAL A 57 15.44 -0.48 -23.60
N ARG A 58 15.44 -1.80 -23.78
CA ARG A 58 14.66 -2.47 -24.82
C ARG A 58 13.46 -3.16 -24.20
N ILE A 59 12.42 -3.32 -25.00
CA ILE A 59 11.22 -4.04 -24.62
C ILE A 59 10.80 -4.98 -25.74
N LYS A 60 10.35 -6.18 -25.38
CA LYS A 60 9.63 -7.11 -26.25
C LYS A 60 8.23 -7.34 -25.68
N PHE A 61 7.22 -7.12 -26.50
CA PHE A 61 5.82 -7.37 -26.16
C PHE A 61 5.05 -7.87 -27.38
N LEU A 62 4.66 -9.15 -27.36
CA LEU A 62 4.05 -9.81 -28.51
C LEU A 62 4.99 -9.69 -29.74
N ASP A 63 4.46 -9.23 -30.86
CA ASP A 63 5.20 -8.99 -32.11
C ASP A 63 5.98 -7.65 -32.13
N ARG A 64 5.79 -6.80 -31.13
CA ARG A 64 6.45 -5.48 -31.03
C ARG A 64 7.73 -5.58 -30.21
N LYS A 65 8.80 -4.99 -30.72
CA LYS A 65 10.08 -4.87 -30.03
C LYS A 65 10.81 -3.58 -30.40
N GLY A 66 11.66 -3.08 -29.51
CA GLY A 66 12.53 -1.93 -29.77
C GLY A 66 12.99 -1.25 -28.49
N LYS A 67 13.57 -0.06 -28.63
CA LYS A 67 13.86 0.81 -27.47
C LYS A 67 12.56 1.25 -26.82
N LEU A 68 12.56 1.35 -25.50
CA LEU A 68 11.37 1.75 -24.75
C LEU A 68 11.02 3.21 -25.07
N THR A 69 9.77 3.41 -25.44
CA THR A 69 9.09 4.70 -25.60
C THR A 69 7.58 4.47 -25.47
N ALA A 70 6.74 5.49 -25.67
CA ALA A 70 5.29 5.33 -25.64
C ALA A 70 4.82 4.36 -26.74
N GLY A 71 3.79 3.54 -26.45
CA GLY A 71 3.17 2.65 -27.45
C GLY A 71 3.39 1.14 -27.23
N PHE A 72 4.08 0.73 -26.17
CA PHE A 72 4.21 -0.68 -25.77
C PHE A 72 3.09 -1.16 -24.82
N GLY A 73 1.99 -0.41 -24.74
CA GLY A 73 0.76 -0.84 -24.11
C GLY A 73 -0.08 -1.75 -25.04
N SER A 74 -1.40 -1.82 -24.81
CA SER A 74 -2.34 -2.23 -25.87
C SER A 74 -2.15 -1.37 -27.14
N PRO A 75 -2.70 -1.74 -28.32
CA PRO A 75 -2.54 -0.93 -29.52
C PRO A 75 -2.84 0.56 -29.27
N ASN A 76 -1.88 1.43 -29.59
CA ASN A 76 -1.90 2.88 -29.34
C ASN A 76 -2.06 3.29 -27.86
N CYS A 77 -1.61 2.45 -26.93
CA CYS A 77 -1.64 2.72 -25.51
C CYS A 77 -0.25 2.61 -24.88
N ILE A 78 -0.12 3.14 -23.67
CA ILE A 78 0.94 2.85 -22.71
C ILE A 78 0.39 1.99 -21.58
N GLY A 79 1.27 1.28 -20.89
CA GLY A 79 1.01 0.66 -19.60
C GLY A 79 2.07 1.01 -18.56
N PRO A 80 2.20 0.19 -17.51
CA PRO A 80 3.20 0.40 -16.48
C PRO A 80 4.65 0.29 -17.00
N GLU A 81 4.87 -0.31 -18.17
CA GLU A 81 6.21 -0.52 -18.72
C GLU A 81 7.01 0.77 -18.92
N LEU A 82 6.33 1.87 -19.28
CA LEU A 82 7.01 3.13 -19.58
C LEU A 82 7.60 3.75 -18.30
N GLY A 83 6.78 3.89 -17.25
CA GLY A 83 7.24 4.39 -15.95
C GLY A 83 8.19 3.42 -15.24
N PHE A 84 8.00 2.11 -15.42
CA PHE A 84 8.91 1.09 -14.88
C PHE A 84 10.30 1.22 -15.50
N GLY A 85 10.40 1.17 -16.82
CA GLY A 85 11.68 1.16 -17.51
C GLY A 85 12.45 2.47 -17.35
N GLU A 86 11.76 3.61 -17.28
CA GLU A 86 12.37 4.89 -16.90
C GLU A 86 13.07 4.80 -15.54
N LYS A 87 12.33 4.40 -14.49
CA LYS A 87 12.86 4.39 -13.13
C LYS A 87 14.01 3.40 -13.00
N ILE A 88 13.93 2.23 -13.63
CA ILE A 88 15.06 1.28 -13.68
C ILE A 88 16.28 1.89 -14.37
N ALA A 89 16.10 2.55 -15.52
CA ALA A 89 17.21 3.16 -16.27
C ALA A 89 17.92 4.29 -15.53
N GLN A 90 17.26 4.90 -14.55
CA GLN A 90 17.84 5.94 -13.69
C GLN A 90 18.70 5.37 -12.55
N HIS A 91 18.53 4.10 -12.17
CA HIS A 91 19.14 3.50 -10.98
C HIS A 91 20.08 2.32 -11.27
N ILE A 92 19.96 1.71 -12.45
CA ILE A 92 20.79 0.57 -12.86
C ILE A 92 21.70 0.99 -14.02
N ASP A 93 22.97 0.63 -13.89
CA ASP A 93 23.94 0.73 -14.98
C ASP A 93 23.83 -0.47 -15.94
N GLY A 94 24.31 -0.27 -17.18
CA GLY A 94 24.23 -1.28 -18.23
C GLY A 94 22.94 -1.21 -19.07
N ASP A 95 22.76 -2.21 -19.93
CA ASP A 95 21.60 -2.35 -20.80
C ASP A 95 20.48 -3.10 -20.07
N ILE A 96 19.23 -2.77 -20.40
CA ILE A 96 18.03 -3.32 -19.77
C ILE A 96 17.13 -3.92 -20.85
N VAL A 97 16.55 -5.09 -20.56
CA VAL A 97 15.51 -5.73 -21.40
C VAL A 97 14.25 -5.96 -20.57
N LEU A 98 13.12 -5.43 -21.04
CA LEU A 98 11.80 -5.71 -20.52
C LEU A 98 11.13 -6.78 -21.37
N ILE A 99 10.75 -7.90 -20.76
CA ILE A 99 9.95 -8.95 -21.40
C ILE A 99 8.53 -8.82 -20.88
N LYS A 100 7.59 -8.42 -21.73
CA LYS A 100 6.21 -8.21 -21.33
C LYS A 100 5.33 -9.37 -21.76
N THR A 101 4.72 -10.03 -20.78
CA THR A 101 3.89 -11.23 -20.96
C THR A 101 2.52 -10.98 -20.32
N ALA A 102 1.72 -10.15 -20.98
CA ALA A 102 0.44 -9.70 -20.46
C ALA A 102 -0.68 -9.96 -21.47
N TRP A 103 -1.80 -10.49 -21.00
CA TRP A 103 -2.97 -10.78 -21.84
C TRP A 103 -4.28 -10.42 -21.14
N GLY A 104 -5.14 -9.68 -21.83
CA GLY A 104 -6.42 -9.23 -21.32
C GLY A 104 -7.36 -10.37 -20.90
N GLY A 105 -8.10 -10.14 -19.81
CA GLY A 105 -9.17 -11.05 -19.38
C GLY A 105 -8.70 -12.42 -18.88
N LYS A 106 -7.51 -12.50 -18.28
CA LYS A 106 -6.94 -13.73 -17.72
C LYS A 106 -6.99 -13.76 -16.19
N SER A 107 -7.23 -14.94 -15.62
CA SER A 107 -7.20 -15.20 -14.18
C SER A 107 -5.97 -16.01 -13.75
N LEU A 108 -5.58 -15.84 -12.49
CA LEU A 108 -4.60 -16.73 -11.85
C LEU A 108 -5.21 -18.12 -11.60
N PHE A 109 -6.49 -18.17 -11.20
CA PHE A 109 -7.20 -19.41 -10.93
C PHE A 109 -7.18 -20.40 -12.11
N ARG A 110 -7.31 -19.91 -13.36
CA ARG A 110 -7.40 -20.75 -14.56
C ARG A 110 -6.24 -20.54 -15.50
N ASP A 111 -6.15 -19.36 -16.10
CA ASP A 111 -5.31 -19.13 -17.28
C ASP A 111 -3.81 -19.17 -16.92
N PHE A 112 -3.45 -18.57 -15.80
CA PHE A 112 -2.08 -18.58 -15.24
C PHE A 112 -1.90 -19.58 -14.10
N ARG A 113 -2.80 -20.56 -13.96
CA ARG A 113 -2.74 -21.53 -12.88
C ARG A 113 -1.37 -22.22 -12.88
N PRO A 114 -0.60 -22.14 -11.79
CA PRO A 114 0.73 -22.72 -11.75
C PRO A 114 0.64 -24.25 -11.67
N PRO A 115 1.59 -24.99 -12.25
CA PRO A 115 1.56 -26.46 -12.27
C PRO A 115 1.41 -27.10 -10.88
N SER A 116 2.06 -26.55 -9.86
CA SER A 116 2.01 -27.08 -8.49
C SER A 116 0.67 -26.88 -7.78
N SER A 117 -0.22 -26.02 -8.29
CA SER A 117 -1.60 -25.89 -7.79
C SER A 117 -2.55 -27.00 -8.25
N GLY A 118 -2.10 -27.92 -9.10
CA GLY A 118 -2.91 -29.03 -9.59
C GLY A 118 -4.15 -28.58 -10.37
N MET A 119 -5.09 -29.49 -10.59
CA MET A 119 -6.40 -29.17 -11.20
C MET A 119 -7.45 -28.87 -10.11
N PRO A 120 -8.44 -28.00 -10.38
CA PRO A 120 -9.61 -27.87 -9.51
C PRO A 120 -10.38 -29.17 -9.38
N SER A 121 -11.30 -29.24 -8.41
CA SER A 121 -12.17 -30.41 -8.20
C SER A 121 -12.99 -30.75 -9.45
N GLU A 122 -13.35 -32.04 -9.60
CA GLU A 122 -14.22 -32.51 -10.69
C GLU A 122 -15.53 -31.70 -10.75
N GLU A 123 -16.15 -31.41 -9.60
CA GLU A 123 -17.35 -30.57 -9.50
C GLU A 123 -17.13 -29.17 -10.11
N THR A 124 -15.97 -28.57 -9.86
CA THR A 124 -15.62 -27.26 -10.41
C THR A 124 -15.41 -27.33 -11.92
N LEU A 125 -14.73 -28.37 -12.41
CA LEU A 125 -14.51 -28.60 -13.84
C LEU A 125 -15.83 -28.83 -14.59
N GLU A 126 -16.76 -29.60 -14.03
CA GLU A 126 -18.10 -29.81 -14.59
C GLU A 126 -18.90 -28.50 -14.67
N LYS A 127 -18.87 -27.67 -13.62
CA LYS A 127 -19.52 -26.35 -13.62
C LYS A 127 -18.94 -25.45 -14.72
N LEU A 128 -17.61 -25.40 -14.85
CA LEU A 128 -16.95 -24.60 -15.88
C LEU A 128 -17.27 -25.11 -17.30
N LEU A 129 -17.30 -26.43 -17.50
CA LEU A 129 -17.71 -27.04 -18.76
C LEU A 129 -19.14 -26.66 -19.13
N GLN A 130 -20.08 -26.74 -18.18
CA GLN A 130 -21.46 -26.34 -18.42
C GLN A 130 -21.59 -24.85 -18.76
N GLN A 131 -20.87 -23.98 -18.04
CA GLN A 131 -20.83 -22.55 -18.34
C GLN A 131 -20.24 -22.25 -19.72
N ALA A 132 -19.17 -22.96 -20.12
CA ALA A 132 -18.58 -22.81 -21.44
C ALA A 132 -19.54 -23.27 -22.55
N ARG A 133 -20.26 -24.38 -22.33
CA ARG A 133 -21.27 -24.90 -23.27
C ARG A 133 -22.43 -23.95 -23.50
N ASN A 134 -22.79 -23.11 -22.53
CA ASN A 134 -23.79 -22.06 -22.72
C ASN A 134 -23.38 -21.05 -23.81
N ARG A 135 -22.07 -20.86 -24.05
CA ARG A 135 -21.54 -19.97 -25.10
C ARG A 135 -21.12 -20.74 -26.35
N LYS A 136 -20.53 -21.93 -26.17
CA LYS A 136 -20.02 -22.81 -27.22
C LYS A 136 -20.49 -24.24 -26.96
N PRO A 137 -21.67 -24.67 -27.47
CA PRO A 137 -22.30 -25.95 -27.09
C PRO A 137 -21.45 -27.22 -27.30
N LYS A 138 -20.42 -27.15 -28.16
CA LYS A 138 -19.54 -28.27 -28.48
C LYS A 138 -18.29 -28.35 -27.58
N THR A 139 -18.14 -27.48 -26.59
CA THR A 139 -16.96 -27.51 -25.70
C THR A 139 -16.80 -28.88 -25.03
N THR A 140 -15.57 -29.41 -25.03
CA THR A 140 -15.22 -30.70 -24.42
C THR A 140 -14.59 -30.53 -23.03
N ALA A 141 -14.59 -31.59 -22.22
CA ALA A 141 -13.93 -31.59 -20.91
C ALA A 141 -12.40 -31.44 -21.04
N GLU A 142 -11.83 -31.98 -22.11
CA GLU A 142 -10.41 -31.85 -22.46
C GLU A 142 -10.07 -30.39 -22.77
N GLU A 143 -10.87 -29.69 -23.59
CA GLU A 143 -10.67 -28.25 -23.85
C GLU A 143 -10.73 -27.39 -22.58
N ILE A 144 -11.58 -27.76 -21.61
CA ILE A 144 -11.60 -27.09 -20.31
C ILE A 144 -10.33 -27.36 -19.53
N SER A 145 -9.91 -28.63 -19.46
CA SER A 145 -8.72 -29.04 -18.71
C SER A 145 -7.45 -28.42 -19.29
N ASP A 146 -7.29 -28.43 -20.62
CA ASP A 146 -6.14 -27.87 -21.33
C ASP A 146 -6.02 -26.35 -21.16
N SER A 147 -7.14 -25.66 -20.91
CA SER A 147 -7.15 -24.22 -20.66
C SER A 147 -6.46 -23.82 -19.36
N PHE A 148 -6.31 -24.76 -18.40
CA PHE A 148 -5.65 -24.48 -17.14
C PHE A 148 -4.13 -24.38 -17.31
N GLY A 149 -3.57 -23.27 -16.82
CA GLY A 149 -2.15 -22.95 -16.91
C GLY A 149 -1.65 -22.70 -18.34
N TYR A 150 -2.54 -22.55 -19.32
CA TYR A 150 -2.13 -22.29 -20.70
C TYR A 150 -1.29 -21.01 -20.80
N PHE A 151 -1.77 -19.91 -20.23
CA PHE A 151 -1.03 -18.63 -20.25
C PHE A 151 0.17 -18.61 -19.30
N TYR A 152 0.19 -19.46 -18.27
CA TYR A 152 1.42 -19.72 -17.51
C TYR A 152 2.52 -20.30 -18.42
N ARG A 153 2.18 -21.33 -19.22
CA ARG A 153 3.13 -21.97 -20.14
C ARG A 153 3.58 -21.02 -21.25
N GLU A 154 2.65 -20.26 -21.83
CA GLU A 154 2.98 -19.23 -22.83
C GLU A 154 3.91 -18.15 -22.26
N MET A 155 3.66 -17.68 -21.03
CA MET A 155 4.53 -16.72 -20.34
C MET A 155 5.95 -17.26 -20.17
N VAL A 156 6.10 -18.45 -19.60
CA VAL A 156 7.42 -19.07 -19.39
C VAL A 156 8.13 -19.31 -20.72
N SER A 157 7.38 -19.75 -21.75
CA SER A 157 7.92 -19.96 -23.10
C SER A 157 8.42 -18.67 -23.72
N GLU A 158 7.65 -17.59 -23.66
CA GLU A 158 8.00 -16.27 -24.20
C GLU A 158 9.24 -15.69 -23.49
N VAL A 159 9.34 -15.85 -22.17
CA VAL A 159 10.52 -15.42 -21.40
C VAL A 159 11.75 -16.20 -21.83
N ARG A 160 11.68 -17.54 -21.88
CA ARG A 160 12.82 -18.37 -22.31
C ARG A 160 13.23 -18.10 -23.75
N GLU A 161 12.27 -18.03 -24.66
CA GLU A 161 12.53 -17.72 -26.08
C GLU A 161 13.25 -16.38 -26.24
N THR A 162 12.81 -15.36 -25.50
CA THR A 162 13.43 -14.03 -25.58
C THR A 162 14.86 -14.03 -25.02
N LEU A 163 15.09 -14.76 -23.92
CA LEU A 163 16.43 -14.90 -23.33
C LEU A 163 17.37 -15.67 -24.26
N ASP A 164 16.91 -16.79 -24.83
CA ASP A 164 17.72 -17.64 -25.71
C ASP A 164 18.03 -16.97 -27.06
N ASN A 165 17.17 -16.05 -27.52
CA ASN A 165 17.28 -15.40 -28.83
C ASN A 165 17.42 -13.87 -28.72
N VAL A 166 18.00 -13.36 -27.64
CA VAL A 166 18.11 -11.91 -27.40
C VAL A 166 18.82 -11.18 -28.55
N GLY A 167 19.82 -11.80 -29.18
CA GLY A 167 20.52 -11.24 -30.34
C GLY A 167 19.69 -11.17 -31.62
N GLU A 168 18.67 -12.01 -31.77
CA GLU A 168 17.72 -11.91 -32.89
C GLU A 168 16.68 -10.81 -32.63
N HIS A 169 16.36 -10.58 -31.35
CA HIS A 169 15.45 -9.52 -30.94
C HIS A 169 16.12 -8.14 -30.95
N PHE A 170 17.35 -8.09 -30.44
CA PHE A 170 18.16 -6.91 -30.22
C PHE A 170 19.62 -7.23 -30.64
N PRO A 171 19.97 -7.07 -31.93
CA PRO A 171 21.28 -7.44 -32.47
C PRO A 171 22.48 -6.86 -31.71
N GLU A 172 22.33 -5.69 -31.10
CA GLU A 172 23.37 -5.07 -30.29
C GLU A 172 23.65 -5.78 -28.95
N LEU A 173 22.81 -6.75 -28.56
CA LEU A 173 22.95 -7.55 -27.34
C LEU A 173 23.38 -9.00 -27.62
N ALA A 174 23.67 -9.37 -28.87
CA ALA A 174 23.88 -10.77 -29.28
C ALA A 174 24.98 -11.52 -28.48
N ASP A 175 26.04 -10.83 -28.10
CA ASP A 175 27.18 -11.41 -27.36
C ASP A 175 27.20 -10.98 -25.88
N ARG A 176 26.07 -10.53 -25.32
CA ARG A 176 26.00 -10.00 -23.97
C ARG A 176 25.40 -11.02 -23.00
N ASP A 177 25.98 -11.07 -21.79
CA ASP A 177 25.46 -11.88 -20.70
C ASP A 177 24.13 -11.30 -20.17
N LEU A 178 23.11 -12.15 -20.02
CA LEU A 178 21.80 -11.76 -19.51
C LEU A 178 21.63 -12.16 -18.05
N GLU A 179 21.11 -11.24 -17.24
CA GLU A 179 20.72 -11.48 -15.86
C GLU A 179 19.24 -11.22 -15.66
N LEU A 180 18.45 -12.29 -15.42
CA LEU A 180 17.07 -12.14 -14.98
C LEU A 180 17.04 -11.55 -13.55
N ALA A 181 16.67 -10.27 -13.46
CA ALA A 181 16.86 -9.41 -12.30
C ALA A 181 15.58 -9.18 -11.48
N GLY A 182 14.40 -9.28 -12.09
CA GLY A 182 13.15 -9.12 -11.36
C GLY A 182 11.90 -9.52 -12.15
N PHE A 183 10.82 -9.75 -11.41
CA PHE A 183 9.51 -10.12 -11.95
C PHE A 183 8.43 -9.24 -11.34
N VAL A 184 7.59 -8.63 -12.18
CA VAL A 184 6.43 -7.86 -11.76
C VAL A 184 5.17 -8.55 -12.26
N TRP A 185 4.28 -8.87 -11.32
CA TRP A 185 2.98 -9.44 -11.56
C TRP A 185 1.89 -8.41 -11.30
N PHE A 186 1.13 -8.02 -12.33
CA PHE A 186 -0.02 -7.13 -12.17
C PHE A 186 -1.30 -7.71 -12.77
N GLN A 187 -2.02 -8.43 -11.91
CA GLN A 187 -3.27 -9.11 -12.24
C GLN A 187 -4.17 -9.18 -11.02
N GLY A 188 -5.47 -9.31 -11.25
CA GLY A 188 -6.37 -9.68 -10.15
C GLY A 188 -7.85 -9.44 -10.40
N TRP A 189 -8.23 -8.56 -11.34
CA TRP A 189 -9.65 -8.21 -11.54
C TRP A 189 -10.54 -9.44 -11.78
N ASN A 190 -10.08 -10.39 -12.61
CA ASN A 190 -10.88 -11.56 -12.97
C ASN A 190 -11.01 -12.58 -11.84
N ASP A 191 -10.05 -12.64 -10.92
CA ASP A 191 -10.13 -13.47 -9.71
C ASP A 191 -10.95 -12.75 -8.64
N MET A 192 -10.81 -11.43 -8.51
CA MET A 192 -11.59 -10.60 -7.59
C MET A 192 -13.09 -10.71 -7.87
N VAL A 193 -13.54 -10.69 -9.12
CA VAL A 193 -14.98 -10.75 -9.43
C VAL A 193 -15.62 -12.12 -9.15
N ASN A 194 -14.83 -13.17 -8.88
CA ASN A 194 -15.32 -14.52 -8.59
C ASN A 194 -14.85 -15.00 -7.20
N ASP A 195 -15.78 -15.19 -6.28
CA ASP A 195 -15.46 -15.48 -4.88
C ASP A 195 -14.69 -16.80 -4.71
N SER A 196 -14.98 -17.81 -5.55
CA SER A 196 -14.23 -19.08 -5.54
C SER A 196 -12.79 -18.92 -6.03
N TYR A 197 -12.55 -17.99 -6.96
CA TYR A 197 -11.20 -17.71 -7.46
C TYR A 197 -10.40 -16.91 -6.44
N THR A 198 -11.05 -15.94 -5.78
CA THR A 198 -10.48 -15.18 -4.68
C THR A 198 -10.05 -16.11 -3.53
N ALA A 199 -10.88 -17.10 -3.19
CA ALA A 199 -10.59 -18.04 -2.11
C ALA A 199 -9.31 -18.87 -2.33
N GLU A 200 -8.95 -19.19 -3.57
CA GLU A 200 -7.72 -19.91 -3.90
C GLU A 200 -6.53 -18.99 -4.22
N TYR A 201 -6.73 -17.68 -4.25
CA TYR A 201 -5.74 -16.76 -4.83
C TYR A 201 -4.41 -16.78 -4.08
N ALA A 202 -4.43 -16.76 -2.74
CA ALA A 202 -3.20 -16.71 -1.93
C ALA A 202 -2.32 -17.95 -2.15
N GLU A 203 -2.91 -19.14 -2.13
CA GLU A 203 -2.20 -20.41 -2.37
C GLU A 203 -1.70 -20.49 -3.81
N ASN A 204 -2.55 -20.16 -4.79
CA ASN A 204 -2.15 -20.11 -6.20
C ASN A 204 -1.03 -19.11 -6.44
N MET A 205 -1.03 -17.96 -5.76
CA MET A 205 0.03 -16.95 -5.90
C MET A 205 1.35 -17.45 -5.33
N ALA A 206 1.34 -18.10 -4.16
CA ALA A 206 2.54 -18.69 -3.58
C ALA A 206 3.14 -19.77 -4.50
N ASN A 207 2.28 -20.64 -5.03
CA ASN A 207 2.68 -21.66 -6.01
C ASN A 207 3.19 -21.05 -7.32
N PHE A 208 2.57 -19.97 -7.79
CA PHE A 208 3.00 -19.24 -8.99
C PHE A 208 4.40 -18.67 -8.83
N ILE A 209 4.70 -18.03 -7.70
CA ILE A 209 6.03 -17.50 -7.40
C ILE A 209 7.06 -18.64 -7.39
N ARG A 210 6.76 -19.76 -6.71
CA ARG A 210 7.67 -20.93 -6.64
C ARG A 210 7.93 -21.53 -8.02
N ASP A 211 6.87 -21.74 -8.81
CA ASP A 211 6.98 -22.38 -10.12
C ASP A 211 7.66 -21.46 -11.14
N VAL A 212 7.37 -20.16 -11.16
CA VAL A 212 8.09 -19.19 -12.01
C VAL A 212 9.59 -19.21 -11.69
N ARG A 213 9.96 -19.17 -10.40
CA ARG A 213 11.36 -19.22 -9.97
C ARG A 213 12.04 -20.52 -10.37
N LYS A 214 11.35 -21.65 -10.22
CA LYS A 214 11.84 -22.97 -10.62
C LYS A 214 12.03 -23.06 -12.13
N ASP A 215 11.01 -22.69 -12.90
CA ASP A 215 11.01 -22.84 -14.35
C ASP A 215 11.95 -21.83 -15.03
N LEU A 216 12.19 -20.66 -14.45
CA LEU A 216 13.20 -19.71 -14.93
C LEU A 216 14.59 -19.93 -14.31
N GLY A 217 14.76 -20.92 -13.43
CA GLY A 217 16.05 -21.26 -12.83
C GLY A 217 16.62 -20.18 -11.89
N LYS A 218 15.75 -19.37 -11.26
CA LYS A 218 16.12 -18.24 -10.38
C LYS A 218 15.38 -18.34 -9.03
N PRO A 219 15.89 -19.13 -8.06
CA PRO A 219 15.18 -19.43 -6.80
C PRO A 219 14.94 -18.21 -5.90
N ASN A 220 15.71 -17.13 -6.05
CA ASN A 220 15.59 -15.90 -5.26
C ASN A 220 15.25 -14.69 -6.15
N LEU A 221 14.57 -14.90 -7.29
CA LEU A 221 14.17 -13.81 -8.18
C LEU A 221 13.30 -12.80 -7.41
N PRO A 222 13.71 -11.51 -7.31
CA PRO A 222 12.87 -10.45 -6.77
C PRO A 222 11.50 -10.45 -7.44
N PHE A 223 10.44 -10.48 -6.64
CA PHE A 223 9.08 -10.62 -7.14
C PHE A 223 8.17 -9.54 -6.57
N VAL A 224 7.55 -8.75 -7.43
CA VAL A 224 6.63 -7.68 -7.05
C VAL A 224 5.22 -8.00 -7.50
N ILE A 225 4.27 -7.95 -6.58
CA ILE A 225 2.84 -8.07 -6.84
C ILE A 225 2.22 -6.67 -6.85
N GLY A 226 1.67 -6.24 -7.97
CA GLY A 226 0.78 -5.08 -8.02
C GLY A 226 -0.57 -5.43 -7.39
N GLN A 227 -0.84 -4.91 -6.20
CA GLN A 227 -2.11 -5.13 -5.51
C GLN A 227 -3.25 -4.45 -6.27
N LEU A 228 -4.45 -5.01 -6.24
CA LEU A 228 -5.61 -4.40 -6.90
C LEU A 228 -5.98 -3.07 -6.21
N GLY A 229 -6.03 -1.99 -6.99
CA GLY A 229 -6.37 -0.65 -6.52
C GLY A 229 -7.50 0.04 -7.29
N VAL A 230 -8.27 -0.71 -8.08
CA VAL A 230 -9.37 -0.14 -8.89
C VAL A 230 -10.42 0.55 -8.02
N GLY A 231 -10.72 1.81 -8.28
CA GLY A 231 -11.64 2.64 -7.49
C GLY A 231 -10.96 3.48 -6.41
N GLY A 232 -9.63 3.37 -6.29
CA GLY A 232 -8.85 4.16 -5.35
C GLY A 232 -9.02 3.74 -3.89
N LEU A 233 -8.26 4.39 -3.00
CA LEU A 233 -8.11 4.01 -1.60
C LEU A 233 -9.45 3.87 -0.85
N PHE A 234 -10.38 4.81 -1.01
CA PHE A 234 -11.61 4.84 -0.19
C PHE A 234 -12.67 3.88 -0.66
N GLU A 235 -12.91 3.74 -1.97
CA GLU A 235 -13.86 2.74 -2.48
C GLU A 235 -13.39 1.34 -2.11
N GLN A 236 -12.07 1.10 -2.15
CA GLN A 236 -11.46 -0.16 -1.76
C GLN A 236 -11.74 -0.51 -0.29
N GLN A 237 -11.59 0.45 0.63
CA GLN A 237 -11.87 0.23 2.06
C GLN A 237 -13.36 -0.06 2.35
N GLN A 238 -14.27 0.47 1.53
CA GLN A 238 -15.71 0.29 1.69
C GLN A 238 -16.25 -0.95 0.98
N ASN A 239 -15.43 -1.65 0.19
CA ASN A 239 -15.86 -2.80 -0.59
C ASN A 239 -15.24 -4.10 -0.04
N PRO A 240 -16.00 -4.89 0.76
CA PRO A 240 -15.47 -6.10 1.40
C PRO A 240 -14.91 -7.11 0.41
N LYS A 241 -15.48 -7.18 -0.80
CA LYS A 241 -15.02 -8.11 -1.84
C LYS A 241 -13.65 -7.71 -2.40
N LYS A 242 -13.45 -6.43 -2.68
CA LYS A 242 -12.14 -5.95 -3.15
C LYS A 242 -11.10 -6.03 -2.02
N GLN A 243 -11.48 -5.71 -0.78
CA GLN A 243 -10.60 -5.84 0.37
C GLN A 243 -10.16 -7.30 0.60
N ALA A 244 -11.09 -8.25 0.61
CA ALA A 244 -10.76 -9.68 0.75
C ALA A 244 -9.79 -10.17 -0.34
N PHE A 245 -9.95 -9.67 -1.57
CA PHE A 245 -9.02 -9.98 -2.65
C PHE A 245 -7.62 -9.37 -2.44
N LYS A 246 -7.54 -8.13 -1.97
CA LYS A 246 -6.26 -7.48 -1.61
C LYS A 246 -5.56 -8.23 -0.47
N ASP A 247 -6.32 -8.69 0.52
CA ASP A 247 -5.79 -9.48 1.63
C ASP A 247 -5.21 -10.81 1.11
N ALA A 248 -5.88 -11.49 0.18
CA ALA A 248 -5.35 -12.69 -0.46
C ALA A 248 -4.07 -12.44 -1.27
N GLN A 249 -3.94 -11.29 -1.95
CA GLN A 249 -2.70 -10.88 -2.60
C GLN A 249 -1.57 -10.63 -1.59
N ALA A 250 -1.88 -10.01 -0.44
CA ALA A 250 -0.90 -9.71 0.60
C ALA A 250 -0.43 -10.98 1.33
N GLN A 251 -1.36 -11.86 1.70
CA GLN A 251 -1.09 -13.10 2.42
C GLN A 251 -0.05 -13.97 1.71
N ALA A 252 -0.08 -14.03 0.38
CA ALA A 252 0.90 -14.78 -0.39
C ALA A 252 2.32 -14.25 -0.17
N ALA A 253 2.51 -12.93 -0.16
CA ALA A 253 3.82 -12.30 0.02
C ALA A 253 4.31 -12.30 1.48
N GLU A 254 3.40 -12.45 2.45
CA GLU A 254 3.70 -12.49 3.89
C GLU A 254 4.21 -13.86 4.38
N LEU A 255 4.31 -14.86 3.49
CA LEU A 255 4.91 -16.15 3.84
C LEU A 255 6.39 -15.97 4.26
N PRO A 256 6.85 -16.65 5.34
CA PRO A 256 8.22 -16.47 5.85
C PRO A 256 9.33 -16.72 4.81
N GLU A 257 9.13 -17.67 3.90
CA GLU A 257 10.07 -17.99 2.82
C GLU A 257 10.22 -16.89 1.75
N PHE A 258 9.30 -15.93 1.73
CA PHE A 258 9.27 -14.81 0.79
C PHE A 258 9.72 -13.49 1.43
N GLU A 259 10.01 -13.51 2.72
CA GLU A 259 10.47 -12.36 3.46
C GLU A 259 11.73 -11.77 2.82
N GLY A 260 11.66 -10.49 2.41
CA GLY A 260 12.81 -9.79 1.81
C GLY A 260 13.05 -10.08 0.34
N ASN A 261 12.24 -10.92 -0.29
CA ASN A 261 12.38 -11.26 -1.71
C ASN A 261 11.06 -11.14 -2.52
N VAL A 262 9.92 -11.01 -1.83
CA VAL A 262 8.62 -10.68 -2.44
C VAL A 262 8.07 -9.41 -1.81
N SER A 263 7.44 -8.57 -2.63
CA SER A 263 6.81 -7.31 -2.22
C SER A 263 5.42 -7.15 -2.84
N VAL A 264 4.57 -6.38 -2.17
CA VAL A 264 3.22 -6.00 -2.64
C VAL A 264 3.14 -4.49 -2.76
N VAL A 265 2.88 -3.99 -3.97
CA VAL A 265 2.77 -2.56 -4.24
C VAL A 265 1.29 -2.12 -4.23
N PRO A 266 0.90 -1.18 -3.35
CA PRO A 266 -0.38 -0.47 -3.44
C PRO A 266 -0.54 0.23 -4.78
N THR A 267 -1.63 -0.02 -5.50
CA THR A 267 -2.01 0.85 -6.62
C THR A 267 -3.25 1.69 -6.34
N ASP A 268 -3.91 1.49 -5.20
CA ASP A 268 -5.09 2.24 -4.76
C ASP A 268 -4.78 3.70 -4.41
N VAL A 269 -3.59 3.95 -3.87
CA VAL A 269 -3.04 5.30 -3.63
C VAL A 269 -2.49 5.97 -4.90
N LEU A 270 -2.45 5.23 -6.02
CA LEU A 270 -1.99 5.71 -7.33
C LEU A 270 -3.17 5.96 -8.29
N TRP A 271 -4.40 5.88 -7.77
CA TRP A 271 -5.62 6.18 -8.49
C TRP A 271 -5.70 7.66 -8.87
N ASP A 272 -6.11 7.96 -10.10
CA ASP A 272 -6.20 9.33 -10.56
C ASP A 272 -7.53 9.96 -10.13
N MET A 273 -7.53 10.59 -8.95
CA MET A 273 -8.71 11.24 -8.37
C MET A 273 -9.30 12.32 -9.28
N ARG A 274 -8.47 12.95 -10.13
CA ARG A 274 -8.92 13.98 -11.08
C ARG A 274 -9.75 13.35 -12.21
N ALA A 275 -9.25 12.26 -12.79
CA ALA A 275 -9.99 11.51 -13.80
C ALA A 275 -11.26 10.88 -13.21
N ASP A 276 -11.20 10.41 -11.96
CA ASP A 276 -12.35 9.83 -11.25
C ASP A 276 -13.46 10.86 -11.07
N ALA A 277 -13.14 12.08 -10.64
CA ALA A 277 -14.11 13.15 -10.48
C ALA A 277 -14.90 13.44 -11.79
N VAL A 278 -14.21 13.46 -12.93
CA VAL A 278 -14.85 13.61 -14.26
C VAL A 278 -15.69 12.39 -14.60
N PHE A 279 -15.21 11.18 -14.26
CA PHE A 279 -15.97 9.95 -14.46
C PHE A 279 -17.29 9.93 -13.68
N GLN A 280 -17.24 10.27 -12.39
CA GLN A 280 -18.40 10.30 -11.49
C GLN A 280 -19.42 11.38 -11.85
N LYS A 281 -18.98 12.51 -12.43
CA LYS A 281 -19.85 13.59 -12.94
C LYS A 281 -20.69 13.17 -14.17
N GLY A 282 -20.37 12.04 -14.80
CA GLY A 282 -20.99 11.57 -16.04
C GLY A 282 -20.09 11.83 -17.25
N TRP A 283 -19.07 11.00 -17.45
CA TRP A 283 -18.06 11.20 -18.50
C TRP A 283 -18.64 11.20 -19.92
N LYS A 284 -19.77 10.52 -20.16
CA LYS A 284 -20.39 10.47 -21.50
C LYS A 284 -20.98 11.83 -21.87
N GLU A 285 -21.54 12.52 -20.89
CA GLU A 285 -22.09 13.86 -21.01
C GLU A 285 -20.98 14.93 -21.00
N ASN A 286 -19.80 14.60 -20.47
CA ASN A 286 -18.63 15.47 -20.38
C ASN A 286 -17.45 14.95 -21.23
N LEU A 287 -17.72 14.47 -22.44
CA LEU A 287 -16.74 13.73 -23.25
C LEU A 287 -15.49 14.55 -23.63
N GLU A 288 -15.65 15.85 -23.87
CA GLU A 288 -14.52 16.75 -24.16
C GLU A 288 -13.56 16.81 -22.97
N GLU A 289 -14.08 17.04 -21.76
CA GLU A 289 -13.32 17.04 -20.50
C GLU A 289 -12.73 15.65 -20.20
N TRP A 290 -13.49 14.58 -20.44
CA TRP A 290 -12.99 13.22 -20.25
C TRP A 290 -11.78 12.91 -21.14
N ASN A 291 -11.82 13.31 -22.41
CA ASN A 291 -10.74 13.02 -23.36
C ASN A 291 -9.43 13.77 -23.04
N THR A 292 -9.43 14.74 -22.12
CA THR A 292 -8.20 15.40 -21.66
C THR A 292 -7.56 14.73 -20.44
N ILE A 293 -8.28 13.83 -19.75
CA ILE A 293 -7.83 13.28 -18.47
C ILE A 293 -7.95 11.75 -18.31
N GLY A 294 -8.85 11.12 -19.06
CA GLY A 294 -9.12 9.68 -19.01
C GLY A 294 -9.33 9.09 -20.40
N SER A 295 -9.25 7.76 -20.51
CA SER A 295 -9.42 7.09 -21.80
C SER A 295 -10.08 5.72 -21.76
N ASP A 296 -10.41 5.20 -20.58
CA ASP A 296 -11.04 3.88 -20.40
C ASP A 296 -11.87 3.82 -19.09
N TYR A 297 -12.54 2.70 -18.84
CA TYR A 297 -13.37 2.49 -17.65
C TYR A 297 -12.53 2.29 -16.36
N PRO A 298 -13.16 2.42 -15.18
CA PRO A 298 -12.48 2.26 -13.89
C PRO A 298 -11.73 0.92 -13.73
N TYR A 299 -12.25 -0.19 -14.26
CA TYR A 299 -11.55 -1.49 -14.21
C TYR A 299 -10.20 -1.49 -14.95
N HIS A 300 -9.93 -0.47 -15.76
CA HIS A 300 -8.65 -0.19 -16.42
C HIS A 300 -7.94 1.07 -15.90
N TYR A 301 -8.15 1.42 -14.63
CA TYR A 301 -7.58 2.63 -14.00
C TYR A 301 -7.90 3.89 -14.80
N LEU A 302 -9.15 3.98 -15.26
CA LEU A 302 -9.68 5.12 -16.02
C LEU A 302 -8.98 5.36 -17.37
N GLY A 303 -8.08 4.45 -17.78
CA GLY A 303 -7.13 4.74 -18.85
C GLY A 303 -6.22 5.94 -18.54
N SER A 304 -6.02 6.29 -17.27
CA SER A 304 -5.23 7.45 -16.86
C SER A 304 -3.74 7.23 -17.11
N ALA A 305 -3.13 8.02 -17.99
CA ALA A 305 -1.69 7.96 -18.25
C ALA A 305 -0.88 8.19 -16.96
N ARG A 306 -1.34 9.13 -16.12
CA ARG A 306 -0.80 9.44 -14.80
C ARG A 306 -0.76 8.21 -13.89
N ALA A 307 -1.87 7.48 -13.78
CA ALA A 307 -1.95 6.28 -12.94
C ALA A 307 -1.00 5.18 -13.45
N TYR A 308 -0.96 4.92 -14.76
CA TYR A 308 -0.08 3.89 -15.33
C TYR A 308 1.41 4.20 -15.15
N LEU A 309 1.83 5.44 -15.37
CA LEU A 309 3.22 5.86 -15.15
C LEU A 309 3.62 5.72 -13.67
N ARG A 310 2.75 6.18 -12.75
CA ARG A 310 2.98 6.06 -11.30
C ARG A 310 3.04 4.60 -10.84
N MET A 311 2.16 3.73 -11.33
CA MET A 311 2.20 2.30 -11.03
C MET A 311 3.51 1.67 -11.53
N GLY A 312 3.93 1.98 -12.76
CA GLY A 312 5.21 1.53 -13.29
C GLY A 312 6.40 1.95 -12.42
N ASN A 313 6.43 3.23 -12.03
CA ASN A 313 7.46 3.77 -11.15
C ASN A 313 7.48 3.06 -9.78
N ALA A 314 6.32 2.85 -9.16
CA ALA A 314 6.20 2.17 -7.88
C ALA A 314 6.62 0.68 -7.95
N PHE A 315 6.30 0.00 -9.05
CA PHE A 315 6.78 -1.36 -9.30
C PHE A 315 8.31 -1.40 -9.43
N ALA A 316 8.90 -0.45 -10.18
CA ALA A 316 10.35 -0.36 -10.34
C ALA A 316 11.06 -0.05 -9.02
N GLN A 317 10.56 0.93 -8.25
CA GLN A 317 11.06 1.24 -6.91
C GLN A 317 11.11 -0.02 -6.04
N SER A 318 10.00 -0.76 -5.98
CA SER A 318 9.93 -1.97 -5.16
C SER A 318 10.87 -3.08 -5.65
N VAL A 319 11.08 -3.24 -6.96
CA VAL A 319 12.06 -4.19 -7.48
C VAL A 319 13.48 -3.77 -7.09
N LEU A 320 13.83 -2.48 -7.22
CA LEU A 320 15.14 -1.95 -6.87
C LEU A 320 15.47 -2.15 -5.37
N GLU A 321 14.48 -1.98 -4.50
CA GLU A 321 14.60 -2.25 -3.05
C GLU A 321 14.86 -3.74 -2.77
N LEU A 322 14.13 -4.64 -3.43
CA LEU A 322 14.36 -6.09 -3.29
C LEU A 322 15.72 -6.54 -3.84
N MET A 323 16.23 -5.83 -4.85
CA MET A 323 17.58 -6.04 -5.38
C MET A 323 18.67 -5.42 -4.49
N GLY A 324 18.31 -4.60 -3.50
CA GLY A 324 19.27 -3.86 -2.68
C GLY A 324 20.03 -2.76 -3.44
N VAL A 325 19.51 -2.32 -4.60
CA VAL A 325 20.07 -1.21 -5.38
C VAL A 325 19.80 0.13 -4.71
N VAL A 326 18.63 0.23 -4.06
CA VAL A 326 18.23 1.38 -3.24
C VAL A 326 17.79 0.90 -1.86
N GLU A 327 17.97 1.74 -0.84
CA GLU A 327 17.34 1.50 0.45
C GLU A 327 15.81 1.65 0.34
N ALA A 328 15.08 1.00 1.24
CA ALA A 328 13.64 1.18 1.34
C ALA A 328 13.32 2.68 1.54
N GLU A 329 12.62 3.28 0.59
CA GLU A 329 12.37 4.71 0.60
C GLU A 329 11.10 5.00 1.40
N PHE A 330 11.27 5.60 2.59
CA PHE A 330 10.16 6.20 3.32
C PHE A 330 10.01 7.64 2.85
N TYR A 331 8.76 8.10 2.70
CA TYR A 331 8.51 9.48 2.28
C TYR A 331 9.08 10.47 3.31
N THR A 332 9.52 11.63 2.85
CA THR A 332 9.85 12.73 3.76
C THR A 332 8.56 13.47 4.13
N PRO A 333 8.17 13.55 5.41
CA PRO A 333 6.94 14.22 5.81
C PRO A 333 7.02 15.73 5.60
N GLU A 334 5.87 16.34 5.31
CA GLU A 334 5.72 17.78 5.42
C GLU A 334 5.49 18.18 6.88
N VAL A 335 6.38 19.01 7.43
CA VAL A 335 6.25 19.49 8.80
C VAL A 335 5.28 20.67 8.86
N ARG A 336 4.33 20.61 9.80
CA ARG A 336 3.33 21.66 10.07
C ARG A 336 3.27 21.97 11.56
N ASP A 337 3.00 23.23 11.89
CA ASP A 337 2.59 23.63 13.24
C ASP A 337 1.08 23.48 13.36
N ILE A 338 0.62 22.68 14.33
CA ILE A 338 -0.80 22.54 14.66
C ILE A 338 -0.95 22.76 16.16
N GLU A 339 -1.55 23.89 16.55
CA GLU A 339 -1.77 24.29 17.94
C GLU A 339 -0.49 24.45 18.80
N GLY A 340 0.67 24.56 18.16
CA GLY A 340 2.00 24.59 18.79
C GLY A 340 2.75 23.26 18.78
N TRP A 341 2.11 22.16 18.33
CA TRP A 341 2.78 20.88 18.12
C TRP A 341 3.45 20.84 16.76
N THR A 342 4.64 20.22 16.72
CA THR A 342 5.25 19.78 15.46
C THR A 342 4.53 18.52 14.97
N VAL A 343 3.80 18.65 13.86
CA VAL A 343 3.11 17.55 13.20
C VAL A 343 3.80 17.23 11.88
N GLU A 344 4.35 16.03 11.79
CA GLU A 344 4.87 15.44 10.55
C GLU A 344 3.69 14.89 9.75
N VAL A 345 3.39 15.47 8.58
CA VAL A 345 2.22 15.14 7.76
C VAL A 345 2.67 14.39 6.50
N ASP A 346 2.00 13.28 6.20
CA ASP A 346 2.16 12.57 4.92
C ASP A 346 1.92 13.53 3.74
N PRO A 347 2.88 13.69 2.80
CA PRO A 347 2.75 14.59 1.66
C PRO A 347 1.49 14.34 0.82
N LEU A 348 0.93 13.13 0.83
CA LEU A 348 -0.34 12.86 0.15
C LEU A 348 -1.48 13.68 0.72
N LEU A 349 -1.52 13.93 2.04
CA LEU A 349 -2.59 14.70 2.69
C LEU A 349 -2.61 16.18 2.27
N VAL A 350 -1.51 16.71 1.75
CA VAL A 350 -1.44 18.07 1.22
C VAL A 350 -1.39 18.10 -0.30
N SER A 351 -1.44 16.93 -0.95
CA SER A 351 -1.51 16.82 -2.39
C SER A 351 -2.91 17.17 -2.91
N PRO A 352 -3.03 17.65 -4.16
CA PRO A 352 -4.34 17.91 -4.76
C PRO A 352 -5.29 16.71 -4.80
N ASP A 353 -4.77 15.48 -4.74
CA ASP A 353 -5.58 14.26 -4.82
C ASP A 353 -6.31 13.96 -3.48
N TYR A 354 -5.76 14.42 -2.34
CA TYR A 354 -6.29 14.10 -1.00
C TYR A 354 -6.39 15.30 -0.04
N GLN A 355 -6.25 16.52 -0.55
CA GLN A 355 -6.27 17.75 0.25
C GLN A 355 -7.53 17.86 1.13
N ASP A 356 -8.71 17.52 0.62
CA ASP A 356 -9.96 17.59 1.39
C ASP A 356 -9.95 16.69 2.64
N ILE A 357 -9.28 15.54 2.56
CA ILE A 357 -9.10 14.63 3.71
C ILE A 357 -8.02 15.16 4.64
N GLY A 358 -6.93 15.69 4.09
CA GLY A 358 -5.89 16.37 4.86
C GLY A 358 -6.44 17.51 5.69
N ASP A 359 -7.22 18.41 5.08
CA ASP A 359 -7.82 19.56 5.73
C ASP A 359 -8.77 19.15 6.85
N GLN A 360 -9.60 18.11 6.62
CA GLN A 360 -10.47 17.56 7.66
C GLN A 360 -9.69 16.92 8.80
N ALA A 361 -8.66 16.11 8.50
CA ALA A 361 -7.83 15.44 9.49
C ALA A 361 -7.04 16.43 10.33
N MET A 362 -6.40 17.43 9.72
CA MET A 362 -5.66 18.48 10.43
C MET A 362 -6.60 19.32 11.30
N LYS A 363 -7.80 19.64 10.82
CA LYS A 363 -8.82 20.34 11.61
C LYS A 363 -9.29 19.51 12.81
N ALA A 364 -9.52 18.21 12.63
CA ALA A 364 -9.92 17.32 13.71
C ALA A 364 -8.79 17.13 14.73
N LEU A 365 -7.55 16.96 14.27
CA LEU A 365 -6.36 16.90 15.13
C LEU A 365 -6.21 18.20 15.94
N ALA A 366 -6.36 19.36 15.31
CA ALA A 366 -6.35 20.65 16.00
C ALA A 366 -7.41 20.69 17.11
N ASN A 367 -8.62 20.15 16.87
CA ASN A 367 -9.64 20.06 17.91
C ASN A 367 -9.22 19.20 19.11
N HIS A 368 -8.63 18.02 18.87
CA HIS A 368 -8.07 17.19 19.94
C HIS A 368 -7.02 17.95 20.75
N LEU A 369 -6.06 18.59 20.07
CA LEU A 369 -4.96 19.31 20.70
C LEU A 369 -5.42 20.55 21.48
N GLN A 370 -6.40 21.30 20.96
CA GLN A 370 -7.03 22.41 21.68
C GLN A 370 -7.65 21.97 23.00
N ARG A 371 -8.36 20.82 23.01
CA ARG A 371 -8.96 20.29 24.24
C ARG A 371 -7.88 20.00 25.28
N VAL A 372 -6.78 19.36 24.88
CA VAL A 372 -5.61 19.12 25.76
C VAL A 372 -5.05 20.45 26.28
N LYS A 373 -4.81 21.41 25.39
CA LYS A 373 -4.25 22.73 25.71
C LYS A 373 -5.07 23.51 26.75
N TYR A 374 -6.39 23.38 26.72
CA TYR A 374 -7.27 24.10 27.64
C TYR A 374 -7.43 23.44 29.01
N ILE A 375 -7.28 22.12 29.10
CA ILE A 375 -7.51 21.37 30.36
C ILE A 375 -6.23 21.07 31.13
N VAL A 376 -5.09 20.94 30.45
CA VAL A 376 -3.80 20.59 31.06
C VAL A 376 -3.06 21.86 31.49
N PRO A 377 -2.42 21.90 32.68
CA PRO A 377 -1.62 23.04 33.12
C PRO A 377 -0.52 23.44 32.11
N GLN A 378 -0.29 24.76 31.99
CA GLN A 378 0.58 25.32 30.94
C GLN A 378 2.02 24.77 30.97
N ASP A 379 2.60 24.54 32.15
CA ASP A 379 3.95 24.01 32.29
C ASP A 379 4.08 22.57 31.75
N ARG A 380 2.98 21.79 31.77
CA ARG A 380 2.89 20.47 31.15
C ARG A 380 2.62 20.56 29.65
N ILE A 381 1.81 21.54 29.21
CA ILE A 381 1.65 21.84 27.79
C ILE A 381 3.00 22.19 27.15
N ASP A 382 3.83 23.00 27.80
CA ASP A 382 5.17 23.38 27.31
C ASP A 382 6.11 22.17 27.13
N GLN A 383 5.81 21.04 27.77
CA GLN A 383 6.49 19.75 27.55
C GLN A 383 5.81 18.95 26.44
N LEU A 384 4.48 18.82 26.47
CA LEU A 384 3.70 18.04 25.49
C LEU A 384 3.88 18.54 24.06
N VAL A 385 3.95 19.85 23.83
CA VAL A 385 4.12 20.43 22.48
C VAL A 385 5.44 20.06 21.81
N LYS A 386 6.43 19.61 22.59
CA LYS A 386 7.74 19.13 22.09
C LYS A 386 7.69 17.68 21.59
N LEU A 387 6.60 16.95 21.89
CA LEU A 387 6.44 15.57 21.51
C LEU A 387 5.83 15.50 20.09
N PRO A 388 6.55 14.94 19.11
CA PRO A 388 6.12 14.99 17.73
C PRO A 388 4.96 14.02 17.45
N ILE A 389 4.10 14.43 16.51
CA ILE A 389 2.99 13.62 16.00
C ILE A 389 3.26 13.31 14.53
N ARG A 390 3.08 12.07 14.10
CA ARG A 390 3.04 11.66 12.69
C ARG A 390 1.60 11.41 12.26
N LEU A 391 1.15 12.06 11.19
CA LEU A 391 -0.18 11.90 10.60
C LEU A 391 -0.06 11.37 9.17
N GLU A 392 -0.61 10.18 8.92
CA GLU A 392 -0.57 9.54 7.61
C GLU A 392 -1.95 9.53 6.94
N LEU A 393 -1.99 9.57 5.60
CA LEU A 393 -3.23 9.34 4.87
C LEU A 393 -3.76 7.94 5.20
N PHE A 394 -2.89 6.94 5.03
CA PHE A 394 -3.21 5.54 5.27
C PHE A 394 -1.95 4.67 5.39
N ASN A 395 -1.82 3.98 6.52
CA ASN A 395 -0.86 2.91 6.73
C ASN A 395 -1.52 1.54 6.55
N ARG A 396 -0.80 0.65 5.88
CA ARG A 396 -1.27 -0.70 5.53
C ARG A 396 -1.25 -1.67 6.71
N LYS A 397 -0.18 -1.62 7.50
CA LYS A 397 0.07 -2.58 8.57
C LYS A 397 -0.42 -2.05 9.91
N LEU A 398 -0.11 -0.79 10.20
CA LEU A 398 -0.52 -0.12 11.43
C LEU A 398 -1.89 0.53 11.23
N THR A 399 -2.83 0.30 12.13
CA THR A 399 -4.22 0.74 11.94
C THR A 399 -4.71 1.64 13.05
N SER A 400 -4.42 1.27 14.31
CA SER A 400 -4.72 2.06 15.49
C SER A 400 -3.73 3.20 15.68
N MET A 401 -4.21 4.33 16.21
CA MET A 401 -3.33 5.35 16.78
C MET A 401 -2.48 4.71 17.86
N GLN A 402 -1.18 5.03 17.88
CA GLN A 402 -0.24 4.39 18.81
C GLN A 402 1.06 5.20 18.94
N TYR A 403 1.71 5.11 20.09
CA TYR A 403 3.07 5.60 20.32
C TYR A 403 4.15 4.54 20.05
N HIS A 404 5.27 4.92 19.43
CA HIS A 404 6.36 3.99 19.06
C HIS A 404 7.64 4.21 19.87
N PRO A 405 7.90 3.48 20.97
CA PRO A 405 9.11 3.69 21.79
C PRO A 405 10.37 2.99 21.27
N ASP A 406 10.24 2.03 20.33
CA ASP A 406 11.33 1.13 19.97
C ASP A 406 11.62 1.15 18.46
N ARG A 407 12.76 1.75 18.10
CA ARG A 407 13.28 1.77 16.72
C ARG A 407 13.63 0.37 16.22
N GLY A 408 14.18 -0.49 17.06
CA GLY A 408 14.55 -1.86 16.71
C GLY A 408 13.31 -2.67 16.34
N TRP A 409 12.22 -2.52 17.10
CA TRP A 409 10.93 -3.12 16.77
C TRP A 409 10.40 -2.64 15.41
N LEU A 410 10.44 -1.33 15.13
CA LEU A 410 10.02 -0.79 13.83
C LEU A 410 10.81 -1.40 12.66
N VAL A 411 12.14 -1.48 12.78
CA VAL A 411 13.01 -2.09 11.76
C VAL A 411 12.69 -3.58 11.59
N ALA A 412 12.57 -4.33 12.69
CA ALA A 412 12.30 -5.76 12.66
C ALA A 412 10.96 -6.10 12.00
N HIS A 413 9.98 -5.21 12.07
CA HIS A 413 8.65 -5.39 11.47
C HIS A 413 8.46 -4.61 10.15
N ARG A 414 9.53 -4.01 9.62
CA ARG A 414 9.58 -3.24 8.36
C ARG A 414 8.60 -2.06 8.34
N HIS A 415 8.59 -1.29 9.42
CA HIS A 415 7.96 0.02 9.50
C HIS A 415 9.00 1.12 9.32
N ASP A 416 8.54 2.36 9.06
CA ASP A 416 9.41 3.53 9.03
C ASP A 416 10.15 3.67 10.39
N PRO A 417 11.48 3.51 10.44
CA PRO A 417 12.23 3.63 11.69
C PRO A 417 12.22 5.06 12.24
N HIS A 418 11.83 6.05 11.44
CA HIS A 418 11.62 7.42 11.88
C HIS A 418 10.28 7.61 12.59
N LEU A 419 9.47 6.57 12.81
CA LEU A 419 8.32 6.66 13.71
C LEU A 419 8.71 6.62 15.20
N VAL A 420 9.95 6.21 15.53
CA VAL A 420 10.40 6.14 16.92
C VAL A 420 10.20 7.49 17.63
N ASN A 421 9.64 7.44 18.83
CA ASN A 421 9.27 8.56 19.68
C ASN A 421 8.17 9.49 19.14
N ARG A 422 7.38 9.03 18.15
CA ARG A 422 6.22 9.76 17.63
C ARG A 422 4.94 9.16 18.17
N VAL A 423 3.97 10.03 18.48
CA VAL A 423 2.56 9.63 18.45
C VAL A 423 2.18 9.46 16.98
N HIS A 424 1.82 8.26 16.57
CA HIS A 424 1.50 7.95 15.19
C HIS A 424 -0.01 7.80 15.01
N ILE A 425 -0.55 8.54 14.05
CA ILE A 425 -1.92 8.45 13.56
C ILE A 425 -1.84 7.85 12.15
N PRO A 426 -1.95 6.51 12.02
CA PRO A 426 -1.67 5.84 10.74
C PRO A 426 -2.78 6.04 9.70
N ARG A 427 -3.94 6.58 10.10
CA ARG A 427 -5.10 6.76 9.22
C ARG A 427 -5.76 8.11 9.53
N ALA A 428 -5.60 9.06 8.62
CA ALA A 428 -6.18 10.39 8.74
C ALA A 428 -7.70 10.39 8.98
N THR A 429 -8.43 9.47 8.35
CA THR A 429 -9.88 9.33 8.51
C THR A 429 -10.32 8.94 9.91
N ALA A 430 -9.48 8.25 10.68
CA ALA A 430 -9.80 7.87 12.05
C ALA A 430 -9.98 9.09 12.98
N LEU A 431 -9.36 10.22 12.65
CA LEU A 431 -9.50 11.46 13.40
C LEU A 431 -10.87 12.13 13.25
N PHE A 432 -11.67 11.76 12.26
CA PHE A 432 -13.01 12.33 12.06
C PHE A 432 -14.08 11.25 11.84
N ASP A 433 -13.76 10.00 12.18
CA ASP A 433 -14.71 8.91 12.18
C ASP A 433 -15.66 8.99 13.39
N SER A 434 -16.97 8.97 13.15
CA SER A 434 -17.96 9.18 14.21
C SER A 434 -17.98 8.07 15.26
N ALA A 435 -17.69 6.82 14.86
CA ALA A 435 -17.65 5.70 15.79
C ALA A 435 -16.41 5.79 16.69
N MET A 436 -15.26 6.19 16.14
CA MET A 436 -14.05 6.47 16.92
C MET A 436 -14.30 7.58 17.94
N TRP A 437 -14.93 8.69 17.55
CA TRP A 437 -15.25 9.79 18.48
C TRP A 437 -16.23 9.40 19.58
N ALA A 438 -17.20 8.54 19.27
CA ALA A 438 -18.16 8.03 20.25
C ALA A 438 -17.51 7.05 21.23
N LYS A 439 -16.55 6.25 20.75
CA LYS A 439 -15.82 5.26 21.55
C LYS A 439 -14.74 5.90 22.40
N HIS A 440 -13.80 6.62 21.78
CA HIS A 440 -12.50 7.00 22.37
C HIS A 440 -12.19 8.48 22.14
N PRO A 441 -12.97 9.42 22.73
CA PRO A 441 -12.91 10.85 22.43
C PRO A 441 -11.60 11.54 22.85
N TYR A 442 -10.76 10.89 23.65
CA TYR A 442 -9.45 11.37 24.13
C TYR A 442 -8.27 10.50 23.68
N VAL A 443 -8.43 9.66 22.65
CA VAL A 443 -7.37 8.79 22.11
C VAL A 443 -6.05 9.53 21.78
N VAL A 444 -6.11 10.77 21.26
CA VAL A 444 -4.87 11.55 21.02
C VAL A 444 -4.16 11.92 22.33
N LEU A 445 -4.92 12.20 23.41
CA LEU A 445 -4.36 12.43 24.74
C LEU A 445 -3.79 11.12 25.32
N HIS A 446 -4.43 9.97 25.09
CA HIS A 446 -3.90 8.66 25.45
C HIS A 446 -2.49 8.46 24.89
N GLU A 447 -2.33 8.64 23.59
CA GLU A 447 -1.04 8.47 22.94
C GLU A 447 0.00 9.51 23.38
N LEU A 448 -0.44 10.75 23.60
CA LEU A 448 0.43 11.78 24.19
C LEU A 448 0.84 11.43 25.62
N ALA A 449 0.01 10.74 26.40
CA ALA A 449 0.36 10.25 27.73
C ALA A 449 1.43 9.16 27.66
N HIS A 450 1.34 8.22 26.71
CA HIS A 450 2.44 7.27 26.45
C HIS A 450 3.75 7.98 26.11
N SER A 451 3.68 8.94 25.19
CA SER A 451 4.84 9.73 24.78
C SER A 451 5.44 10.54 25.92
N TYR A 452 4.61 11.13 26.79
CA TYR A 452 5.06 11.86 27.97
C TYR A 452 5.66 10.94 29.03
N HIS A 453 5.06 9.77 29.27
CA HIS A 453 5.57 8.76 30.19
C HIS A 453 6.96 8.29 29.75
N ASP A 454 7.17 8.05 28.45
CA ASP A 454 8.47 7.65 27.94
C ASP A 454 9.51 8.78 27.99
N GLN A 455 9.19 9.92 27.39
CA GLN A 455 10.19 10.95 27.07
C GLN A 455 10.39 11.99 28.19
N VAL A 456 9.45 12.14 29.12
CA VAL A 456 9.51 13.13 30.21
C VAL A 456 9.69 12.47 31.57
N LEU A 457 8.94 11.40 31.85
CA LEU A 457 9.01 10.70 33.14
C LEU A 457 10.02 9.54 33.13
N GLY A 458 10.15 8.86 31.98
CA GLY A 458 10.75 7.55 31.84
C GLY A 458 9.76 6.43 32.21
N PHE A 459 9.68 5.38 31.38
CA PHE A 459 8.80 4.23 31.65
C PHE A 459 9.12 3.49 32.96
N ASP A 460 10.30 3.68 33.55
CA ASP A 460 10.67 3.08 34.84
C ASP A 460 10.23 3.93 36.05
N HIS A 461 9.28 4.86 35.87
CA HIS A 461 8.84 5.75 36.93
C HIS A 461 8.26 4.96 38.14
N PRO A 462 8.92 4.99 39.32
CA PRO A 462 8.67 4.03 40.39
C PRO A 462 7.28 4.18 41.02
N GLU A 463 6.75 5.40 41.11
CA GLU A 463 5.42 5.63 41.69
C GLU A 463 4.30 5.10 40.78
N ILE A 464 4.49 5.12 39.45
CA ILE A 464 3.51 4.61 38.47
C ILE A 464 3.49 3.08 38.54
N ILE A 465 4.66 2.45 38.49
CA ILE A 465 4.81 0.99 38.61
C ILE A 465 4.19 0.52 39.94
N ALA A 466 4.49 1.20 41.04
CA ALA A 466 3.98 0.79 42.34
C ALA A 466 2.46 1.02 42.49
N ALA A 467 1.86 2.00 41.81
CA ALA A 467 0.41 2.17 41.78
C ALA A 467 -0.25 1.07 40.93
N PHE A 468 0.33 0.75 39.77
CA PHE A 468 -0.11 -0.34 38.90
C PHE A 468 -0.11 -1.71 39.60
N GLU A 469 1.00 -2.08 40.25
CA GLU A 469 1.09 -3.37 40.95
C GLU A 469 0.08 -3.47 42.10
N GLU A 470 -0.16 -2.39 42.85
CA GLU A 470 -1.20 -2.37 43.89
C GLU A 470 -2.60 -2.53 43.29
N ALA A 471 -2.90 -1.84 42.19
CA ALA A 471 -4.19 -1.95 41.50
C ALA A 471 -4.44 -3.38 40.99
N LYS A 472 -3.40 -4.02 40.45
CA LYS A 472 -3.42 -5.42 40.00
C LYS A 472 -3.60 -6.40 41.15
N GLU A 473 -2.88 -6.22 42.26
CA GLU A 473 -3.01 -7.04 43.47
C GLU A 473 -4.41 -6.95 44.09
N LYS A 474 -5.02 -5.75 44.09
CA LYS A 474 -6.40 -5.55 44.55
C LYS A 474 -7.44 -6.17 43.63
N GLY A 475 -7.10 -6.40 42.36
CA GLY A 475 -8.02 -6.91 41.34
C GLY A 475 -9.19 -5.96 41.02
N SER A 476 -9.09 -4.67 41.39
CA SER A 476 -10.20 -3.70 41.24
C SER A 476 -10.57 -3.44 39.78
N TYR A 477 -9.64 -3.69 38.87
CA TYR A 477 -9.75 -3.51 37.44
C TYR A 477 -10.02 -4.80 36.64
N GLU A 478 -10.16 -5.95 37.31
CA GLU A 478 -10.36 -7.25 36.63
C GLU A 478 -11.77 -7.41 36.02
N ASP A 479 -12.74 -6.65 36.52
CA ASP A 479 -14.13 -6.66 36.05
C ASP A 479 -14.73 -5.24 36.17
N VAL A 480 -14.68 -4.47 35.09
CA VAL A 480 -15.15 -3.08 35.02
C VAL A 480 -16.06 -2.87 33.81
N LEU A 481 -16.83 -1.78 33.81
CA LEU A 481 -17.66 -1.44 32.65
C LEU A 481 -16.80 -0.94 31.49
N LEU A 482 -17.08 -1.43 30.29
CA LEU A 482 -16.68 -0.85 29.01
C LEU A 482 -17.69 0.23 28.60
N TYR A 483 -17.33 1.15 27.69
CA TYR A 483 -18.22 2.17 27.14
C TYR A 483 -19.51 1.60 26.51
N THR A 484 -19.51 0.31 26.14
CA THR A 484 -20.68 -0.44 25.64
C THR A 484 -21.67 -0.84 26.74
N GLY A 485 -21.26 -0.74 28.01
CA GLY A 485 -21.97 -1.26 29.18
C GLY A 485 -21.64 -2.72 29.52
N GLU A 486 -20.85 -3.42 28.70
CA GLU A 486 -20.37 -4.76 29.01
C GLU A 486 -19.34 -4.74 30.14
N ARG A 487 -19.22 -5.84 30.89
CA ARG A 487 -18.18 -5.97 31.91
C ARG A 487 -17.00 -6.78 31.38
N VAL A 488 -15.82 -6.21 31.49
CA VAL A 488 -14.56 -6.73 30.93
C VAL A 488 -13.39 -6.45 31.87
N ARG A 489 -12.28 -7.16 31.66
CA ARG A 489 -10.99 -6.82 32.27
C ARG A 489 -10.48 -5.51 31.68
N HIS A 490 -10.16 -4.53 32.51
CA HIS A 490 -9.72 -3.21 32.05
C HIS A 490 -8.42 -3.31 31.24
N TYR A 491 -8.36 -2.62 30.09
CA TYR A 491 -7.20 -2.66 29.20
C TYR A 491 -5.88 -2.20 29.87
N GLY A 492 -5.95 -1.18 30.74
CA GLY A 492 -4.83 -0.72 31.56
C GLY A 492 -4.14 -1.81 32.39
N LEU A 493 -4.76 -2.96 32.68
CA LEU A 493 -4.08 -4.09 33.35
C LEU A 493 -3.07 -4.84 32.47
N SER A 494 -2.90 -4.44 31.21
CA SER A 494 -1.93 -5.03 30.30
C SER A 494 -0.49 -4.73 30.73
N ASN A 495 -0.20 -3.49 31.11
CA ASN A 495 1.07 -3.07 31.69
C ASN A 495 0.91 -1.66 32.32
N HIS A 496 1.92 -1.23 33.09
CA HIS A 496 1.89 0.06 33.79
C HIS A 496 1.86 1.29 32.86
N LYS A 497 2.25 1.14 31.59
CA LYS A 497 2.18 2.23 30.59
C LYS A 497 0.72 2.46 30.17
N GLU A 498 0.01 1.39 29.84
CA GLU A 498 -1.43 1.44 29.52
C GLU A 498 -2.23 1.94 30.72
N TYR A 499 -1.94 1.42 31.92
CA TYR A 499 -2.57 1.90 33.15
C TYR A 499 -2.40 3.42 33.35
N PHE A 500 -1.21 3.97 33.05
CA PHE A 500 -0.96 5.40 33.13
C PHE A 500 -1.74 6.20 32.06
N ALA A 501 -1.77 5.73 30.81
CA ALA A 501 -2.44 6.41 29.71
C ALA A 501 -3.98 6.41 29.91
N GLU A 502 -4.56 5.25 30.19
CA GLU A 502 -5.99 5.07 30.51
C GLU A 502 -6.44 5.94 31.70
N SER A 503 -5.65 5.94 32.78
CA SER A 503 -5.98 6.76 33.95
C SER A 503 -5.83 8.26 33.66
N THR A 504 -4.92 8.64 32.76
CA THR A 504 -4.76 10.03 32.31
C THR A 504 -5.98 10.49 31.52
N GLU A 505 -6.56 9.64 30.68
CA GLU A 505 -7.80 9.93 29.98
C GLU A 505 -8.96 10.15 30.95
N ALA A 506 -9.15 9.24 31.91
CA ALA A 506 -10.18 9.39 32.94
C ALA A 506 -9.97 10.67 33.76
N TYR A 507 -8.72 11.03 34.07
CA TYR A 507 -8.39 12.20 34.87
C TYR A 507 -8.73 13.53 34.20
N PHE A 508 -8.48 13.66 32.89
CA PHE A 508 -8.71 14.91 32.15
C PHE A 508 -10.01 14.94 31.35
N GLY A 509 -10.57 13.78 31.03
CA GLY A 509 -11.60 13.64 30.02
C GLY A 509 -12.58 12.51 30.31
N VAL A 510 -12.82 11.71 29.27
CA VAL A 510 -13.70 10.54 29.30
C VAL A 510 -12.91 9.36 28.75
N ASN A 511 -12.71 8.34 29.57
CA ASN A 511 -12.10 7.07 29.18
C ASN A 511 -13.15 6.12 28.56
N ASP A 512 -12.72 5.10 27.82
CA ASP A 512 -13.62 4.09 27.27
C ASP A 512 -13.81 2.87 28.20
N PHE A 513 -13.04 2.79 29.28
CA PHE A 513 -13.25 1.85 30.40
C PHE A 513 -13.51 2.59 31.72
N TYR A 514 -14.34 2.02 32.59
CA TYR A 514 -14.52 2.52 33.96
C TYR A 514 -13.23 2.35 34.76
N PRO A 515 -12.72 3.38 35.46
CA PRO A 515 -13.35 4.68 35.70
C PRO A 515 -13.40 5.58 34.45
N PHE A 516 -14.60 6.03 34.08
CA PHE A 516 -14.79 6.80 32.84
C PHE A 516 -14.38 8.25 33.02
N VAL A 517 -14.54 8.80 34.22
CA VAL A 517 -14.29 10.22 34.49
C VAL A 517 -13.53 10.43 35.79
N ARG A 518 -12.97 11.63 35.95
CA ARG A 518 -12.10 12.03 37.07
C ARG A 518 -12.66 11.71 38.46
N ALA A 519 -13.97 11.91 38.65
CA ALA A 519 -14.62 11.66 39.93
C ALA A 519 -14.66 10.17 40.28
N GLU A 520 -14.96 9.33 39.28
CA GLU A 520 -14.96 7.88 39.43
C GLU A 520 -13.54 7.36 39.65
N LEU A 521 -12.54 7.92 38.94
CA LEU A 521 -11.14 7.56 39.15
C LEU A 521 -10.71 7.84 40.59
N LYS A 522 -11.12 9.00 41.14
CA LYS A 522 -10.82 9.36 42.53
C LYS A 522 -11.43 8.39 43.55
N GLU A 523 -12.64 7.90 43.28
CA GLU A 523 -13.34 6.97 44.17
C GLU A 523 -12.77 5.55 44.06
N HIS A 524 -12.55 5.09 42.82
CA HIS A 524 -12.12 3.74 42.52
C HIS A 524 -10.63 3.51 42.78
N ASP A 525 -9.78 4.47 42.38
CA ASP A 525 -8.33 4.42 42.53
C ASP A 525 -7.77 5.77 43.05
N PRO A 526 -7.97 6.06 44.34
CA PRO A 526 -7.52 7.30 44.94
C PRO A 526 -5.98 7.46 44.89
N ARG A 527 -5.22 6.37 44.91
CA ARG A 527 -3.75 6.41 44.82
C ARG A 527 -3.31 6.91 43.45
N MET A 528 -3.87 6.35 42.38
CA MET A 528 -3.58 6.80 41.03
C MET A 528 -4.05 8.22 40.79
N PHE A 529 -5.23 8.58 41.30
CA PHE A 529 -5.73 9.95 41.25
C PHE A 529 -4.75 10.96 41.87
N GLU A 530 -4.26 10.69 43.09
CA GLU A 530 -3.29 11.56 43.77
C GLU A 530 -1.96 11.65 43.02
N LEU A 531 -1.50 10.53 42.45
CA LEU A 531 -0.30 10.50 41.62
C LEU A 531 -0.48 11.34 40.35
N LEU A 532 -1.63 11.26 39.68
CA LEU A 532 -1.93 12.07 38.50
C LEU A 532 -2.05 13.56 38.86
N GLU A 533 -2.61 13.93 40.02
CA GLU A 533 -2.57 15.32 40.50
C GLU A 533 -1.13 15.83 40.69
N LYS A 534 -0.21 14.96 41.12
CA LYS A 534 1.21 15.31 41.27
C LYS A 534 1.93 15.43 39.93
N ILE A 535 1.68 14.50 39.01
CA ILE A 535 2.33 14.46 37.69
C ILE A 535 1.79 15.57 36.80
N TRP A 536 0.48 15.57 36.59
CA TRP A 536 -0.19 16.45 35.64
C TRP A 536 -0.60 17.81 36.23
N GLY A 537 -0.67 17.91 37.55
CA GLY A 537 -1.20 19.09 38.24
C GLY A 537 -2.72 19.03 38.40
N LYS A 538 -3.25 19.89 39.28
CA LYS A 538 -4.70 19.94 39.54
C LYS A 538 -5.45 20.58 38.38
N VAL A 539 -6.46 19.88 37.86
CA VAL A 539 -7.45 20.48 36.94
C VAL A 539 -8.26 21.53 37.71
N LYS A 540 -8.32 22.75 37.15
CA LYS A 540 -8.97 23.93 37.76
C LYS A 540 -10.47 23.95 37.58
#